data_AF-A0A9J7JJF9-F1
#
_entry.id   AF-A0A9J7JJF9-F1
#
_cell.length_a   1.000
_cell.length_b   1.000
_cell.length_c   1.000
_cell.angle_alpha   90.00
_cell.angle_beta   90.00
_cell.angle_gamma   90.00
#
_symmetry.space_group_name_H-M   'P 1'
#
loop_
_entity.id
_entity.type
_entity.pdbx_description
1 polymer ?
#
loop_
_entity_poly.entity_id
_entity_poly.type
_entity_poly.pdbx_seq_one_letter_code
_entity_poly.pdbx_strand_id
1 'polypeptide(L)'
;MRGCLWRFMGVMASLVILRFFIQENKAAGVKHNTTLNEKKKIIQQITQEQIISEMKNHLKYFTKMQKNPLVLPNANYTLLAGTSLQGKWMLTVGISSVQRTHGSYLLDTLKSLFQASSELDLEYMLVLVLLSDTDPKWLNQTVANISGLFLPHIESGRLAVVHGLLGDSLAKSRNGTSPCGELYSRQKTSFVLLMNFASNLSDYFLLLEDNVRCSPRFVSDIYWAVSAWKELPWVTLDFSSMKNSGKVFHSRDLSRLASFLLLFPKDIPTHLLLSEFSLLLSQNVPIHFSSSIFYPLGSHSEAEDTCFPVAQDTDLGEPDNPMATVFTDMLSFWDTLPQFAYILNDDSLWVVNPIEGNYLLVVLDKPQKVIRVAVLTGFSQKRMNYLKQAQILLGYSVMDYPKRCAQYTLVGPLVRGQLDQMVFYEEDSVKEISCIKLLVTVSHDSPIKIQQIKVWAEVEEEEN
;
A
#
# COMPACT_ATOMS: atom_id res chain seq x y z
N MET A 1 -54.40 -42.43 55.18
CA MET A 1 -53.62 -41.26 54.72
C MET A 1 -52.09 -41.42 54.94
N ARG A 2 -51.47 -42.56 54.61
CA ARG A 2 -50.00 -42.75 54.71
C ARG A 2 -49.27 -43.04 53.39
N GLY A 3 -49.99 -43.39 52.32
CA GLY A 3 -49.40 -43.66 51.00
C GLY A 3 -49.18 -42.44 50.10
N CYS A 4 -49.81 -41.30 50.39
CA CYS A 4 -49.76 -40.10 49.54
C CYS A 4 -48.54 -39.21 49.85
N LEU A 5 -48.14 -39.10 51.12
CA LEU A 5 -46.98 -38.31 51.53
C LEU A 5 -45.65 -38.86 50.98
N TRP A 6 -45.52 -40.19 50.83
CA TRP A 6 -44.27 -40.79 50.38
C TRP A 6 -44.01 -40.56 48.88
N ARG A 7 -45.09 -40.50 48.08
CA ARG A 7 -45.01 -40.14 46.66
C ARG A 7 -44.66 -38.66 46.44
N PHE A 8 -45.18 -37.76 47.28
CA PHE A 8 -44.83 -36.33 47.21
C PHE A 8 -43.37 -36.05 47.64
N MET A 9 -42.87 -36.75 48.66
CA MET A 9 -41.47 -36.63 49.09
C MET A 9 -40.49 -37.14 48.01
N GLY A 10 -40.84 -38.21 47.30
CA GLY A 10 -40.03 -38.72 46.17
C GLY A 10 -39.96 -37.75 44.98
N VAL A 11 -41.07 -37.07 44.66
CA VAL A 11 -41.13 -36.08 43.57
C VAL A 11 -40.39 -34.77 43.92
N MET A 12 -40.45 -34.34 45.18
CA MET A 12 -39.69 -33.16 45.63
C MET A 12 -38.19 -33.44 45.68
N ALA A 13 -37.77 -34.63 46.11
CA ALA A 13 -36.37 -35.02 46.10
C ALA A 13 -35.79 -35.11 44.67
N SER A 14 -36.55 -35.64 43.72
CA SER A 14 -36.12 -35.71 42.32
C SER A 14 -36.05 -34.34 41.63
N LEU A 15 -36.94 -33.41 41.97
CA LEU A 15 -36.88 -32.01 41.49
C LEU A 15 -35.68 -31.24 42.05
N VAL A 16 -35.30 -31.49 43.31
CA VAL A 16 -34.12 -30.88 43.93
C VAL A 16 -32.85 -31.41 43.27
N ILE A 17 -32.75 -32.73 43.08
CA ILE A 17 -31.62 -33.37 42.39
C ILE A 17 -31.50 -32.85 40.95
N LEU A 18 -32.62 -32.72 40.22
CA LEU A 18 -32.62 -32.16 38.87
C LEU A 18 -32.16 -30.70 38.84
N ARG A 19 -32.54 -29.88 39.82
CA ARG A 19 -32.04 -28.50 39.95
C ARG A 19 -30.54 -28.45 40.22
N PHE A 20 -30.02 -29.32 41.09
CA PHE A 20 -28.58 -29.42 41.34
C PHE A 20 -27.82 -29.82 40.08
N PHE A 21 -28.29 -30.84 39.33
CA PHE A 21 -27.68 -31.24 38.06
C PHE A 21 -27.75 -30.13 37.00
N ILE A 22 -28.86 -29.39 36.90
CA ILE A 22 -28.98 -28.26 35.96
C ILE A 22 -28.01 -27.12 36.35
N GLN A 23 -27.83 -26.87 37.65
CA GLN A 23 -26.96 -25.81 38.14
C GLN A 23 -25.47 -26.17 38.00
N GLU A 24 -25.12 -27.43 38.22
CA GLU A 24 -23.77 -27.97 38.04
C GLU A 24 -23.39 -28.02 36.56
N ASN A 25 -24.32 -28.41 35.67
CA ASN A 25 -24.12 -28.32 34.22
C ASN A 25 -23.98 -26.87 33.72
N LYS A 26 -24.72 -25.92 34.29
CA LYS A 26 -24.53 -24.48 33.99
C LYS A 26 -23.16 -23.99 34.46
N ALA A 27 -22.72 -24.38 35.65
CA ALA A 27 -21.40 -23.99 36.18
C ALA A 27 -20.24 -24.62 35.38
N ALA A 28 -20.37 -25.88 34.95
CA ALA A 28 -19.41 -26.57 34.09
C ALA A 28 -19.35 -25.94 32.69
N GLY A 29 -20.50 -25.61 32.09
CA GLY A 29 -20.56 -24.90 30.81
C GLY A 29 -19.95 -23.50 30.87
N VAL A 30 -20.19 -22.74 31.94
CA VAL A 30 -19.59 -21.41 32.14
C VAL A 30 -18.08 -21.52 32.33
N LYS A 31 -17.58 -22.45 33.16
CA LYS A 31 -16.14 -22.66 33.33
C LYS A 31 -15.47 -23.07 32.02
N HIS A 32 -16.06 -24.01 31.28
CA HIS A 32 -15.52 -24.48 30.00
C HIS A 32 -15.47 -23.36 28.94
N ASN A 33 -16.52 -22.55 28.85
CA ASN A 33 -16.57 -21.38 27.96
C ASN A 33 -15.53 -20.32 28.34
N THR A 34 -15.30 -20.11 29.65
CA THR A 34 -14.28 -19.18 30.14
C THR A 34 -12.87 -19.65 29.78
N THR A 35 -12.54 -20.92 30.04
CA THR A 35 -11.26 -21.53 29.67
C THR A 35 -11.04 -21.58 28.15
N LEU A 36 -12.10 -21.79 27.36
CA LEU A 36 -12.02 -21.76 25.90
C LEU A 36 -11.72 -20.36 25.36
N ASN A 37 -12.37 -19.32 25.91
CA ASN A 37 -12.09 -17.94 25.56
C ASN A 37 -10.67 -17.51 25.95
N GLU A 38 -10.17 -17.97 27.11
CA GLU A 38 -8.78 -17.75 27.52
C GLU A 38 -7.79 -18.41 26.54
N LYS A 39 -8.03 -19.67 26.14
CA LYS A 39 -7.21 -20.35 25.13
C LYS A 39 -7.24 -19.64 23.77
N LYS A 40 -8.40 -19.15 23.33
CA LYS A 40 -8.53 -18.37 22.09
C LYS A 40 -7.69 -17.09 22.15
N LYS A 41 -7.77 -16.34 23.25
CA LYS A 41 -6.97 -15.12 23.48
C LYS A 41 -5.47 -15.40 23.44
N ILE A 42 -5.01 -16.46 24.11
CA ILE A 42 -3.59 -16.85 24.11
C ILE A 42 -3.11 -17.17 22.69
N ILE A 43 -3.88 -17.95 21.93
CA ILE A 43 -3.51 -18.35 20.57
C ILE A 43 -3.46 -17.14 19.61
N GLN A 44 -4.43 -16.24 19.73
CA GLN A 44 -4.47 -15.00 18.99
C GLN A 44 -3.26 -14.11 19.32
N GLN A 45 -2.91 -14.02 20.60
CA GLN A 45 -1.73 -13.31 21.05
C GLN A 45 -0.45 -13.94 20.49
N ILE A 46 -0.32 -15.27 20.47
CA ILE A 46 0.83 -15.97 19.85
C ILE A 46 0.94 -15.65 18.35
N THR A 47 -0.19 -15.66 17.62
CA THR A 47 -0.19 -15.31 16.19
C THR A 47 0.23 -13.85 15.98
N GLN A 48 -0.26 -12.95 16.82
CA GLN A 48 0.09 -11.53 16.77
C GLN A 48 1.56 -11.30 17.15
N GLU A 49 2.08 -12.00 18.15
CA GLU A 49 3.49 -11.98 18.54
C GLU A 49 4.39 -12.54 17.43
N GLN A 50 3.97 -13.60 16.74
CA GLN A 50 4.69 -14.15 15.59
C GLN A 50 4.78 -13.13 14.45
N ILE A 51 3.65 -12.50 14.08
CA ILE A 51 3.60 -11.45 13.05
C ILE A 51 4.48 -10.25 13.46
N ILE A 52 4.35 -9.79 14.70
CA ILE A 52 5.15 -8.67 15.22
C ILE A 52 6.64 -9.03 15.24
N SER A 53 7.00 -10.26 15.59
CA SER A 53 8.38 -10.74 15.60
C SER A 53 8.97 -10.78 14.20
N GLU A 54 8.23 -11.31 13.22
CA GLU A 54 8.63 -11.33 11.81
C GLU A 54 8.80 -9.90 11.28
N MET A 55 7.82 -9.03 11.54
CA MET A 55 7.87 -7.61 11.19
C MET A 55 9.06 -6.89 11.84
N LYS A 56 9.35 -7.13 13.12
CA LYS A 56 10.52 -6.55 13.82
C LYS A 56 11.83 -7.05 13.23
N ASN A 57 11.90 -8.34 12.86
CA ASN A 57 13.07 -8.90 12.20
C ASN A 57 13.27 -8.24 10.84
N HIS A 58 12.23 -8.18 10.00
CA HIS A 58 12.26 -7.51 8.71
C HIS A 58 12.69 -6.04 8.87
N LEU A 59 12.06 -5.31 9.79
CA LEU A 59 12.40 -3.91 10.08
C LEU A 59 13.86 -3.74 10.53
N LYS A 60 14.42 -4.68 11.30
CA LYS A 60 15.82 -4.66 11.70
C LYS A 60 16.77 -4.84 10.51
N TYR A 61 16.51 -5.82 9.64
CA TYR A 61 17.29 -6.04 8.42
C TYR A 61 17.17 -4.84 7.48
N PHE A 62 15.95 -4.37 7.28
CA PHE A 62 15.60 -3.17 6.53
C PHE A 62 16.41 -1.96 7.01
N THR A 63 16.34 -1.66 8.31
CA THR A 63 17.07 -0.54 8.93
C THR A 63 18.59 -0.73 8.81
N LYS A 64 19.10 -1.96 8.93
CA LYS A 64 20.53 -2.25 8.76
C LYS A 64 20.97 -1.99 7.33
N MET A 65 20.18 -2.44 6.36
CA MET A 65 20.41 -2.14 4.96
C MET A 65 20.42 -0.63 4.78
N GLN A 66 19.49 0.13 5.38
CA GLN A 66 19.35 1.62 5.44
C GLN A 66 20.51 2.43 6.07
N LYS A 67 21.61 1.81 6.51
CA LYS A 67 22.77 2.55 7.02
C LYS A 67 23.78 2.93 5.92
N ASN A 68 24.33 4.15 6.02
CA ASN A 68 25.30 4.82 5.13
C ASN A 68 24.69 5.48 3.88
N PRO A 69 24.42 6.79 3.90
CA PRO A 69 24.20 7.56 2.68
C PRO A 69 25.54 7.79 1.98
N LEU A 70 25.64 7.40 0.71
CA LEU A 70 26.73 7.86 -0.14
C LEU A 70 26.28 9.20 -0.73
N VAL A 71 27.02 10.27 -0.42
CA VAL A 71 26.80 11.57 -1.04
C VAL A 71 27.35 11.50 -2.46
N LEU A 72 26.58 11.93 -3.47
CA LEU A 72 27.05 12.04 -4.85
C LEU A 72 28.14 13.14 -4.91
N PRO A 73 29.42 12.80 -5.13
CA PRO A 73 30.50 13.79 -5.02
C PRO A 73 30.63 14.71 -6.26
N ASN A 74 29.93 14.42 -7.37
CA ASN A 74 30.10 15.10 -8.67
C ASN A 74 28.81 15.73 -9.22
N ALA A 75 27.87 16.13 -8.37
CA ALA A 75 26.64 16.81 -8.80
C ALA A 75 26.71 18.31 -8.51
N ASN A 76 26.45 19.13 -9.53
CA ASN A 76 26.36 20.59 -9.42
C ASN A 76 24.90 21.04 -9.53
N TYR A 77 24.49 21.95 -8.65
CA TYR A 77 23.13 22.47 -8.61
C TYR A 77 23.11 23.99 -8.60
N THR A 78 22.19 24.57 -9.37
CA THR A 78 21.90 26.00 -9.40
C THR A 78 20.41 26.20 -9.15
N LEU A 79 20.06 26.96 -8.11
CA LEU A 79 18.67 27.37 -7.88
C LEU A 79 18.31 28.47 -8.88
N LEU A 80 17.32 28.21 -9.73
CA LEU A 80 16.88 29.11 -10.80
C LEU A 80 15.65 29.93 -10.40
N ALA A 81 14.76 29.35 -9.60
CA ALA A 81 13.61 30.05 -9.03
C ALA A 81 13.20 29.45 -7.67
N GLY A 82 12.61 30.28 -6.82
CA GLY A 82 12.28 29.94 -5.42
C GLY A 82 13.27 30.58 -4.46
N THR A 83 12.83 30.79 -3.22
CA THR A 83 13.70 31.28 -2.14
C THR A 83 13.63 30.30 -0.97
N SER A 84 14.77 30.07 -0.31
CA SER A 84 14.91 29.29 0.93
C SER A 84 14.13 27.95 0.95
N LEU A 85 14.81 26.84 0.67
CA LEU A 85 14.25 25.48 0.85
C LEU A 85 14.14 25.05 2.33
N GLN A 86 14.06 26.01 3.24
CA GLN A 86 13.95 25.77 4.68
C GLN A 86 12.47 25.69 5.07
N GLY A 87 11.99 24.46 5.23
CA GLY A 87 10.63 24.17 5.67
C GLY A 87 10.55 22.74 6.20
N LYS A 88 9.57 22.46 7.05
CA LYS A 88 9.23 21.09 7.46
C LYS A 88 8.10 20.60 6.57
N TRP A 89 8.46 20.06 5.40
CA TRP A 89 7.51 19.51 4.45
C TRP A 89 7.26 18.04 4.74
N MET A 90 6.01 17.60 4.64
CA MET A 90 5.70 16.18 4.69
C MET A 90 6.10 15.51 3.37
N LEU A 91 5.79 16.16 2.24
CA LEU A 91 5.95 15.60 0.92
C LEU A 91 6.71 16.56 0.01
N THR A 92 7.76 16.07 -0.64
CA THR A 92 8.35 16.74 -1.80
C THR A 92 7.87 16.03 -3.06
N VAL A 93 7.19 16.76 -3.95
CA VAL A 93 6.82 16.27 -5.29
C VAL A 93 7.94 16.66 -6.25
N GLY A 94 8.77 15.69 -6.60
CA GLY A 94 9.87 15.87 -7.53
C GLY A 94 9.44 15.62 -8.97
N ILE A 95 9.67 16.60 -9.84
CA ILE A 95 9.44 16.51 -11.28
C ILE A 95 10.77 16.78 -11.98
N SER A 96 11.19 15.90 -12.89
CA SER A 96 12.31 16.19 -13.78
C SER A 96 11.84 16.50 -15.19
N SER A 97 12.40 17.53 -15.82
CA SER A 97 12.08 17.92 -17.19
C SER A 97 13.34 18.21 -18.01
N VAL A 98 13.28 17.87 -19.29
CA VAL A 98 14.32 18.10 -20.29
C VAL A 98 13.69 18.68 -21.56
N GLN A 99 14.50 19.27 -22.44
CA GLN A 99 13.98 19.73 -23.72
C GLN A 99 13.55 18.54 -24.58
N ARG A 100 12.29 18.61 -25.04
CA ARG A 100 11.65 17.64 -25.95
C ARG A 100 11.42 18.26 -27.32
N THR A 101 11.38 17.42 -28.35
CA THR A 101 11.18 17.84 -29.76
C THR A 101 9.75 18.32 -30.06
N HIS A 102 8.75 17.79 -29.36
CA HIS A 102 7.32 18.04 -29.63
C HIS A 102 6.62 18.96 -28.62
N GLY A 103 7.39 19.78 -27.91
CA GLY A 103 6.89 20.65 -26.84
C GLY A 103 7.03 20.04 -25.44
N SER A 104 6.82 20.86 -24.40
CA SER A 104 6.95 20.46 -22.99
C SER A 104 5.58 20.41 -22.33
N TYR A 105 5.30 19.31 -21.63
CA TYR A 105 4.08 19.12 -20.84
C TYR A 105 4.22 19.62 -19.39
N LEU A 106 5.39 20.14 -19.02
CA LEU A 106 5.72 20.53 -17.64
C LEU A 106 4.73 21.55 -17.07
N LEU A 107 4.37 22.57 -17.84
CA LEU A 107 3.46 23.63 -17.39
C LEU A 107 2.05 23.08 -17.14
N ASP A 108 1.58 22.16 -17.98
CA ASP A 108 0.28 21.52 -17.82
C ASP A 108 0.27 20.56 -16.62
N THR A 109 1.37 19.83 -16.40
CA THR A 109 1.58 18.99 -15.22
C THR A 109 1.55 19.83 -13.93
N LEU A 110 2.29 20.93 -13.88
CA LEU A 110 2.29 21.85 -12.74
C LEU A 110 0.89 22.44 -12.49
N LYS A 111 0.20 22.86 -13.56
CA LYS A 111 -1.17 23.36 -13.48
C LYS A 111 -2.12 22.31 -12.91
N SER A 112 -2.06 21.08 -13.42
CA SER A 112 -2.86 19.97 -12.91
C SER A 112 -2.57 19.67 -11.44
N LEU A 113 -1.30 19.69 -11.04
CA LEU A 113 -0.86 19.43 -9.66
C LEU A 113 -1.42 20.47 -8.69
N PHE A 114 -1.21 21.77 -8.97
CA PHE A 114 -1.67 22.83 -8.08
C PHE A 114 -3.20 22.92 -8.05
N GLN A 115 -3.90 22.70 -9.17
CA GLN A 115 -5.36 22.66 -9.22
C GLN A 115 -5.97 21.46 -8.48
N ALA A 116 -5.25 20.33 -8.41
CA ALA A 116 -5.68 19.14 -7.69
C ALA A 116 -5.41 19.21 -6.18
N SER A 117 -4.67 20.22 -5.71
CA SER A 117 -4.25 20.42 -4.33
C SER A 117 -5.16 21.41 -3.60
N SER A 118 -5.56 21.08 -2.37
CA SER A 118 -6.22 22.03 -1.47
C SER A 118 -5.21 22.94 -0.78
N GLU A 119 -5.65 24.06 -0.18
CA GLU A 119 -4.74 24.93 0.60
C GLU A 119 -4.03 24.17 1.72
N LEU A 120 -4.71 23.22 2.38
CA LEU A 120 -4.09 22.37 3.39
C LEU A 120 -3.00 21.47 2.80
N ASP A 121 -3.24 20.89 1.61
CA ASP A 121 -2.22 20.08 0.93
C ASP A 121 -0.97 20.93 0.62
N LEU A 122 -1.17 22.20 0.22
CA LEU A 122 -0.10 23.14 -0.11
C LEU A 122 0.75 23.59 1.10
N GLU A 123 0.24 23.47 2.33
CA GLU A 123 1.01 23.76 3.55
C GLU A 123 2.05 22.66 3.87
N TYR A 124 1.81 21.43 3.42
CA TYR A 124 2.65 20.27 3.73
C TYR A 124 3.42 19.72 2.53
N MET A 125 3.33 20.39 1.38
CA MET A 125 3.91 19.94 0.12
C MET A 125 4.87 20.98 -0.48
N LEU A 126 6.05 20.52 -0.87
CA LEU A 126 6.99 21.24 -1.73
C LEU A 126 6.97 20.63 -3.13
N VAL A 127 6.80 21.46 -4.16
CA VAL A 127 7.02 21.04 -5.55
C VAL A 127 8.44 21.43 -5.97
N LEU A 128 9.22 20.43 -6.36
CA LEU A 128 10.60 20.59 -6.81
C LEU A 128 10.72 20.20 -8.28
N VAL A 129 11.04 21.17 -9.12
CA VAL A 129 11.29 20.95 -10.55
C VAL A 129 12.79 20.95 -10.80
N LEU A 130 13.32 19.82 -11.28
CA LEU A 130 14.69 19.72 -11.79
C LEU A 130 14.68 19.86 -13.31
N LEU A 131 15.39 20.87 -13.81
CA LEU A 131 15.74 21.00 -15.22
C LEU A 131 17.15 20.41 -15.41
N SER A 132 17.31 19.42 -16.28
CA SER A 132 18.59 18.73 -16.50
C SER A 132 19.16 18.95 -17.92
N ASP A 133 18.56 19.84 -18.70
CA ASP A 133 19.06 20.23 -20.02
C ASP A 133 20.21 21.24 -19.95
N THR A 134 21.05 21.27 -20.97
CA THR A 134 22.22 22.15 -21.05
C THR A 134 21.98 23.42 -21.87
N ASP A 135 20.91 23.51 -22.67
CA ASP A 135 20.62 24.71 -23.48
C ASP A 135 20.20 25.89 -22.58
N PRO A 136 21.02 26.95 -22.46
CA PRO A 136 20.70 28.10 -21.63
C PRO A 136 19.49 28.89 -22.13
N LYS A 137 19.19 28.87 -23.44
CA LYS A 137 18.01 29.57 -23.97
C LYS A 137 16.74 28.89 -23.52
N TRP A 138 16.69 27.56 -23.66
CA TRP A 138 15.56 26.76 -23.19
C TRP A 138 15.38 26.85 -21.67
N LEU A 139 16.47 26.79 -20.90
CA LEU A 139 16.42 26.95 -19.43
C LEU A 139 15.81 28.29 -19.04
N ASN A 140 16.34 29.40 -19.58
CA ASN A 140 15.84 30.74 -19.25
C ASN A 140 14.38 30.93 -19.66
N GLN A 141 13.99 30.42 -20.83
CA GLN A 141 12.60 30.50 -21.30
C GLN A 141 11.66 29.67 -20.42
N THR A 142 12.07 28.46 -20.03
CA THR A 142 11.29 27.58 -19.17
C THR A 142 11.09 28.19 -17.78
N VAL A 143 12.16 28.73 -17.18
CA VAL A 143 12.08 29.44 -15.90
C VAL A 143 11.19 30.67 -15.99
N ALA A 144 11.29 31.46 -17.07
CA ALA A 144 10.43 32.62 -17.27
C ALA A 144 8.95 32.23 -17.39
N ASN A 145 8.63 31.15 -18.11
CA ASN A 145 7.27 30.64 -18.24
C ASN A 145 6.72 30.13 -16.90
N ILE A 146 7.51 29.36 -16.15
CA ILE A 146 7.13 28.89 -14.80
C ILE A 146 6.90 30.08 -13.88
N SER A 147 7.81 31.05 -13.88
CA SER A 147 7.70 32.25 -13.05
C SER A 147 6.48 33.09 -13.41
N GLY A 148 6.14 33.22 -14.69
CA GLY A 148 4.96 33.95 -15.14
C GLY A 148 3.63 33.33 -14.71
N LEU A 149 3.56 31.99 -14.59
CA LEU A 149 2.31 31.27 -14.28
C LEU A 149 2.18 30.91 -12.79
N PHE A 150 3.28 30.69 -12.09
CA PHE A 150 3.30 30.12 -10.74
C PHE A 150 4.01 31.01 -9.72
N LEU A 151 4.17 32.31 -10.00
CA LEU A 151 4.79 33.28 -9.09
C LEU A 151 4.29 33.18 -7.64
N PRO A 152 2.98 33.08 -7.36
CA PRO A 152 2.50 32.97 -5.97
C PRO A 152 3.01 31.73 -5.24
N HIS A 153 3.19 30.60 -5.95
CA HIS A 153 3.74 29.37 -5.37
C HIS A 153 5.25 29.46 -5.15
N ILE A 154 5.96 30.20 -5.99
CA ILE A 154 7.39 30.46 -5.84
C ILE A 154 7.64 31.38 -4.63
N GLU A 155 6.89 32.48 -4.54
CA GLU A 155 7.02 33.46 -3.45
C GLU A 155 6.63 32.88 -2.08
N SER A 156 5.67 31.95 -2.05
CA SER A 156 5.29 31.22 -0.84
C SER A 156 6.20 30.05 -0.48
N GLY A 157 7.26 29.80 -1.25
CA GLY A 157 8.21 28.70 -1.00
C GLY A 157 7.66 27.30 -1.28
N ARG A 158 6.53 27.20 -1.99
CA ARG A 158 5.84 25.94 -2.35
C ARG A 158 6.34 25.35 -3.67
N LEU A 159 7.02 26.15 -4.49
CA LEU A 159 7.62 25.73 -5.77
C LEU A 159 9.07 26.20 -5.85
N ALA A 160 9.98 25.28 -6.16
CA ALA A 160 11.37 25.57 -6.45
C ALA A 160 11.79 24.97 -7.80
N VAL A 161 12.57 25.73 -8.56
CA VAL A 161 13.14 25.28 -9.84
C VAL A 161 14.65 25.27 -9.70
N VAL A 162 15.24 24.10 -9.92
CA VAL A 162 16.67 23.86 -9.83
C VAL A 162 17.19 23.31 -11.14
N HIS A 163 18.37 23.75 -11.54
CA HIS A 163 19.14 23.11 -12.60
C HIS A 163 20.20 22.23 -11.97
N GLY A 164 20.27 20.98 -12.41
CA GLY A 164 21.29 20.03 -11.96
C GLY A 164 22.08 19.47 -13.13
N LEU A 165 23.39 19.34 -12.94
CA LEU A 165 24.29 18.64 -13.85
C LEU A 165 25.06 17.59 -13.09
N LEU A 166 25.14 16.39 -13.68
CA LEU A 166 25.98 15.32 -13.19
C LEU A 166 27.28 15.35 -13.98
N GLY A 167 28.42 15.52 -13.30
CA GLY A 167 29.73 15.40 -13.94
C GLY A 167 29.92 14.04 -14.60
N ASP A 168 30.78 13.96 -15.62
CA ASP A 168 30.99 12.75 -16.41
C ASP A 168 31.28 11.52 -15.54
N SER A 169 30.27 10.68 -15.32
CA SER A 169 30.42 9.40 -14.64
C SER A 169 31.08 8.39 -15.60
N LEU A 170 32.13 7.71 -15.12
CA LEU A 170 33.00 6.71 -15.78
C LEU A 170 32.34 5.53 -16.51
N ALA A 171 31.01 5.39 -16.47
CA ALA A 171 30.29 4.36 -17.20
C ALA A 171 30.18 4.74 -18.69
N LYS A 172 31.21 4.40 -19.47
CA LYS A 172 31.14 4.43 -20.94
C LYS A 172 29.96 3.56 -21.38
N SER A 173 29.01 4.17 -22.10
CA SER A 173 28.01 3.45 -22.88
C SER A 173 28.74 2.39 -23.71
N ARG A 174 28.42 1.11 -23.48
CA ARG A 174 28.97 0.04 -24.30
C ARG A 174 28.28 0.15 -25.65
N ASN A 175 29.03 0.53 -26.68
CA ASN A 175 28.53 0.73 -28.04
C ASN A 175 27.54 -0.38 -28.44
N GLY A 176 26.28 0.01 -28.60
CA GLY A 176 25.14 -0.87 -28.85
C GLY A 176 23.84 -0.19 -28.45
N THR A 177 23.62 1.04 -28.90
CA THR A 177 22.42 1.81 -28.57
C THR A 177 21.18 1.13 -29.15
N SER A 178 20.44 0.42 -28.30
CA SER A 178 19.01 0.27 -28.52
C SER A 178 18.40 1.68 -28.73
N PRO A 179 17.33 1.82 -29.53
CA PRO A 179 16.66 3.11 -29.73
C PRO A 179 16.32 3.84 -28.42
N CYS A 180 16.17 3.09 -27.33
CA CYS A 180 15.81 3.60 -26.01
C CYS A 180 16.99 3.94 -25.10
N GLY A 181 18.21 3.50 -25.40
CA GLY A 181 19.36 3.63 -24.49
C GLY A 181 19.67 5.08 -24.11
N GLU A 182 19.54 6.01 -25.05
CA GLU A 182 19.73 7.44 -24.79
C GLU A 182 18.62 8.02 -23.89
N LEU A 183 17.36 7.64 -24.15
CA LEU A 183 16.22 8.06 -23.33
C LEU A 183 16.34 7.55 -21.89
N TYR A 184 16.71 6.27 -21.70
CA TYR A 184 16.97 5.69 -20.39
C TYR A 184 18.12 6.40 -19.67
N SER A 185 19.20 6.69 -20.37
CA SER A 185 20.35 7.41 -19.82
C SER A 185 19.99 8.81 -19.34
N ARG A 186 19.24 9.59 -20.15
CA ARG A 186 18.78 10.94 -19.81
C ARG A 186 17.83 10.93 -18.61
N GLN A 187 16.84 10.03 -18.62
CA GLN A 187 15.88 9.89 -17.52
C GLN A 187 16.58 9.50 -16.22
N LYS A 188 17.44 8.47 -16.27
CA LYS A 188 18.20 8.00 -15.10
C LYS A 188 19.04 9.11 -14.47
N THR A 189 19.77 9.86 -15.31
CA THR A 189 20.58 10.99 -14.85
C THR A 189 19.72 12.04 -14.14
N SER A 190 18.56 12.35 -14.72
CA SER A 190 17.62 13.33 -14.17
C SER A 190 17.03 12.88 -12.82
N PHE A 191 16.62 11.61 -12.71
CA PHE A 191 16.11 11.05 -11.45
C PHE A 191 17.18 11.00 -10.37
N VAL A 192 18.40 10.59 -10.70
CA VAL A 192 19.54 10.59 -9.75
C VAL A 192 19.78 12.00 -9.20
N LEU A 193 19.84 13.00 -10.07
CA LEU A 193 20.06 14.39 -9.66
C LEU A 193 18.92 14.92 -8.79
N LEU A 194 17.67 14.62 -9.16
CA LEU A 194 16.47 15.06 -8.47
C LEU A 194 16.38 14.44 -7.07
N MET A 195 16.54 13.11 -6.98
CA MET A 195 16.51 12.37 -5.71
C MET A 195 17.65 12.78 -4.79
N ASN A 196 18.86 12.97 -5.31
CA ASN A 196 20.00 13.42 -4.51
C ASN A 196 19.74 14.81 -3.90
N PHE A 197 19.20 15.75 -4.68
CA PHE A 197 18.85 17.09 -4.20
C PHE A 197 17.72 17.06 -3.16
N ALA A 198 16.71 16.21 -3.36
CA ALA A 198 15.52 16.14 -2.51
C ALA A 198 15.71 15.36 -1.19
N SER A 199 16.84 14.65 -1.02
CA SER A 199 17.09 13.69 0.06
C SER A 199 16.84 14.18 1.49
N ASN A 200 16.88 15.49 1.73
CA ASN A 200 16.68 16.07 3.06
C ASN A 200 15.68 17.24 3.08
N LEU A 201 14.73 17.27 2.14
CA LEU A 201 13.74 18.35 2.05
C LEU A 201 12.41 18.06 2.76
N SER A 202 12.05 16.79 2.90
CA SER A 202 10.74 16.36 3.43
C SER A 202 10.82 14.98 4.07
N ASP A 203 9.75 14.52 4.72
CA ASP A 203 9.65 13.14 5.23
C ASP A 203 9.54 12.10 4.09
N TYR A 204 8.72 12.41 3.09
CA TYR A 204 8.44 11.56 1.93
C TYR A 204 8.71 12.29 0.62
N PHE A 205 8.98 11.52 -0.44
CA PHE A 205 9.23 12.04 -1.78
C PHE A 205 8.37 11.31 -2.80
N LEU A 206 7.62 12.07 -3.60
CA LEU A 206 6.85 11.58 -4.74
C LEU A 206 7.64 11.85 -6.02
N LEU A 207 7.94 10.80 -6.78
CA LEU A 207 8.54 10.89 -8.11
C LEU A 207 7.45 11.02 -9.17
N LEU A 208 7.47 12.12 -9.93
CA LEU A 208 6.62 12.34 -11.10
C LEU A 208 7.48 12.66 -12.34
N GLU A 209 6.98 12.27 -13.50
CA GLU A 209 7.45 12.79 -14.79
C GLU A 209 6.76 14.12 -15.14
N ASP A 210 7.28 14.84 -16.12
CA ASP A 210 6.77 16.17 -16.51
C ASP A 210 5.53 16.14 -17.40
N ASN A 211 4.94 14.96 -17.61
CA ASN A 211 3.77 14.71 -18.46
C ASN A 211 2.69 13.93 -17.69
N VAL A 212 2.29 14.44 -16.52
CA VAL A 212 1.40 13.74 -15.60
C VAL A 212 0.20 14.60 -15.23
N ARG A 213 -0.99 14.02 -15.30
CA ARG A 213 -2.21 14.61 -14.75
C ARG A 213 -2.47 14.05 -13.35
N CYS A 214 -2.65 14.94 -12.38
CA CYS A 214 -2.91 14.60 -10.98
C CYS A 214 -4.42 14.53 -10.70
N SER A 215 -4.86 13.50 -9.99
CA SER A 215 -6.23 13.38 -9.47
C SER A 215 -6.46 14.31 -8.27
N PRO A 216 -7.65 14.89 -8.08
CA PRO A 216 -7.94 15.72 -6.91
C PRO A 216 -7.68 15.00 -5.59
N ARG A 217 -7.03 15.69 -4.63
CA ARG A 217 -6.69 15.18 -3.28
C ARG A 217 -5.59 14.10 -3.26
N PHE A 218 -4.77 14.01 -4.30
CA PHE A 218 -3.66 13.03 -4.33
C PHE A 218 -2.73 13.12 -3.11
N VAL A 219 -2.45 14.34 -2.59
CA VAL A 219 -1.62 14.53 -1.39
C VAL A 219 -2.26 13.89 -0.16
N SER A 220 -3.56 14.10 0.02
CA SER A 220 -4.33 13.47 1.09
C SER A 220 -4.37 11.94 0.95
N ASP A 221 -4.50 11.41 -0.26
CA ASP A 221 -4.50 9.96 -0.50
C ASP A 221 -3.12 9.34 -0.17
N ILE A 222 -2.03 10.02 -0.53
CA ILE A 222 -0.67 9.64 -0.13
C ILE A 222 -0.52 9.70 1.40
N TYR A 223 -0.98 10.77 2.06
CA TYR A 223 -0.92 10.92 3.52
C TYR A 223 -1.56 9.74 4.24
N TRP A 224 -2.75 9.33 3.83
CA TRP A 224 -3.45 8.21 4.46
C TRP A 224 -2.76 6.87 4.22
N ALA A 225 -2.17 6.68 3.03
CA ALA A 225 -1.38 5.49 2.74
C ALA A 225 -0.11 5.43 3.60
N VAL A 226 0.72 6.46 3.61
CA VAL A 226 1.95 6.47 4.44
C VAL A 226 1.64 6.35 5.94
N SER A 227 0.50 6.90 6.38
CA SER A 227 0.03 6.76 7.77
C SER A 227 -0.36 5.32 8.10
N ALA A 228 -1.07 4.63 7.21
CA ALA A 228 -1.46 3.23 7.41
C ALA A 228 -0.24 2.28 7.39
N TRP A 229 0.77 2.61 6.59
CA TRP A 229 2.02 1.85 6.47
C TRP A 229 3.12 2.28 7.44
N LYS A 230 2.85 3.23 8.35
CA LYS A 230 3.88 3.85 9.21
C LYS A 230 4.66 2.85 10.06
N GLU A 231 3.99 1.84 10.61
CA GLU A 231 4.58 0.82 11.48
C GLU A 231 5.02 -0.44 10.70
N LEU A 232 4.81 -0.46 9.38
CA LEU A 232 5.16 -1.58 8.50
C LEU A 232 6.39 -1.23 7.65
N PRO A 233 7.27 -2.21 7.35
CA PRO A 233 8.38 -1.97 6.43
C PRO A 233 7.85 -1.78 5.00
N TRP A 234 8.28 -0.72 4.32
CA TRP A 234 8.02 -0.46 2.91
C TRP A 234 9.13 0.40 2.31
N VAL A 235 9.42 0.17 1.02
CA VAL A 235 10.42 0.87 0.21
C VAL A 235 9.74 1.85 -0.73
N THR A 236 8.76 1.35 -1.50
CA THR A 236 8.05 2.09 -2.54
C THR A 236 6.56 1.83 -2.45
N LEU A 237 5.77 2.90 -2.39
CA LEU A 237 4.32 2.87 -2.56
C LEU A 237 3.97 3.38 -3.97
N ASP A 238 3.21 2.60 -4.73
CA ASP A 238 2.95 2.88 -6.15
C ASP A 238 1.50 3.28 -6.41
N PHE A 239 1.29 4.51 -6.87
CA PHE A 239 -0.02 5.15 -7.03
C PHE A 239 -0.43 5.34 -8.49
N SER A 240 0.27 4.68 -9.42
CA SER A 240 0.00 4.78 -10.85
C SER A 240 0.33 3.49 -11.57
N SER A 241 -0.37 3.24 -12.68
CA SER A 241 0.01 2.22 -13.67
C SER A 241 1.23 2.63 -14.52
N MET A 242 1.70 3.87 -14.37
CA MET A 242 2.93 4.33 -15.01
C MET A 242 4.17 3.72 -14.35
N LYS A 243 5.11 3.24 -15.18
CA LYS A 243 6.31 2.55 -14.69
C LYS A 243 7.30 3.45 -13.95
N ASN A 244 7.34 4.75 -14.24
CA ASN A 244 8.35 5.68 -13.72
C ASN A 244 7.77 6.84 -12.88
N SER A 245 6.45 6.95 -12.77
CA SER A 245 5.79 8.10 -12.17
C SER A 245 4.70 7.63 -11.20
N GLY A 246 4.42 8.42 -10.16
CA GLY A 246 3.46 8.06 -9.11
C GLY A 246 4.05 7.21 -7.99
N LYS A 247 5.38 7.19 -7.84
CA LYS A 247 6.08 6.37 -6.83
C LYS A 247 6.50 7.21 -5.64
N VAL A 248 6.10 6.78 -4.45
CA VAL A 248 6.43 7.44 -3.18
C VAL A 248 7.52 6.66 -2.45
N PHE A 249 8.50 7.38 -1.94
CA PHE A 249 9.66 6.88 -1.20
C PHE A 249 9.80 7.62 0.13
N HIS A 250 10.51 7.03 1.09
CA HIS A 250 11.05 7.79 2.22
C HIS A 250 12.20 8.68 1.73
N SER A 251 12.20 9.97 2.09
CA SER A 251 13.26 10.88 1.63
C SER A 251 14.66 10.47 2.10
N ARG A 252 14.74 9.88 3.31
CA ARG A 252 15.99 9.36 3.89
C ARG A 252 16.67 8.28 3.03
N ASP A 253 15.91 7.61 2.16
CA ASP A 253 16.41 6.53 1.31
C ASP A 253 16.84 7.02 -0.09
N LEU A 254 16.54 8.28 -0.45
CA LEU A 254 16.78 8.82 -1.79
C LEU A 254 18.26 8.87 -2.18
N SER A 255 19.15 9.31 -1.29
CA SER A 255 20.59 9.37 -1.61
C SER A 255 21.14 7.99 -1.97
N ARG A 256 20.61 6.94 -1.32
CA ARG A 256 20.97 5.58 -1.66
C ARG A 256 20.34 5.14 -2.96
N LEU A 257 19.05 5.38 -3.15
CA LEU A 257 18.38 5.02 -4.39
C LEU A 257 19.12 5.65 -5.59
N ALA A 258 19.47 6.93 -5.48
CA ALA A 258 20.30 7.63 -6.46
C ALA A 258 21.66 6.94 -6.68
N SER A 259 22.36 6.55 -5.61
CA SER A 259 23.62 5.82 -5.69
C SER A 259 23.47 4.43 -6.34
N PHE A 260 22.40 3.71 -6.01
CA PHE A 260 22.06 2.41 -6.58
C PHE A 260 21.83 2.52 -8.09
N LEU A 261 21.05 3.49 -8.54
CA LEU A 261 20.81 3.72 -9.98
C LEU A 261 22.11 3.95 -10.76
N LEU A 262 23.12 4.59 -10.15
CA LEU A 262 24.43 4.84 -10.76
C LEU A 262 25.34 3.60 -10.87
N LEU A 263 25.07 2.54 -10.10
CA LEU A 263 25.84 1.29 -10.20
C LEU A 263 25.58 0.55 -11.51
N PHE A 264 24.46 0.82 -12.16
CA PHE A 264 24.02 0.11 -13.35
C PHE A 264 24.33 0.90 -14.64
N PRO A 265 24.61 0.19 -15.76
CA PRO A 265 24.78 0.82 -17.07
C PRO A 265 23.64 1.78 -17.41
N LYS A 266 23.97 2.89 -18.09
CA LYS A 266 23.01 4.00 -18.34
C LYS A 266 21.82 3.59 -19.21
N ASP A 267 21.98 2.58 -20.03
CA ASP A 267 21.01 2.01 -20.96
C ASP A 267 20.03 1.01 -20.31
N ILE A 268 20.17 0.70 -19.01
CA ILE A 268 19.17 -0.09 -18.29
C ILE A 268 17.97 0.80 -17.92
N PRO A 269 16.72 0.42 -18.25
CA PRO A 269 15.52 1.17 -17.91
C PRO A 269 15.40 1.43 -16.41
N THR A 270 15.07 2.67 -16.03
CA THR A 270 15.02 3.07 -14.62
C THR A 270 13.95 2.34 -13.82
N HIS A 271 12.76 2.10 -14.39
CA HIS A 271 11.68 1.37 -13.71
C HIS A 271 12.08 -0.04 -13.25
N LEU A 272 12.90 -0.76 -14.04
CA LEU A 272 13.40 -2.08 -13.66
C LEU A 272 14.27 -1.96 -12.41
N LEU A 273 15.15 -0.97 -12.37
CA LEU A 273 16.01 -0.71 -11.22
C LEU A 273 15.20 -0.29 -9.98
N LEU A 274 14.11 0.47 -10.13
CA LEU A 274 13.21 0.81 -9.00
C LEU A 274 12.54 -0.45 -8.42
N SER A 275 12.15 -1.39 -9.29
CA SER A 275 11.61 -2.70 -8.88
C SER A 275 12.67 -3.53 -8.13
N GLU A 276 13.86 -3.68 -8.72
CA GLU A 276 14.97 -4.42 -8.11
C GLU A 276 15.41 -3.84 -6.76
N PHE A 277 15.42 -2.50 -6.64
CA PHE A 277 15.74 -1.84 -5.37
C PHE A 277 14.76 -2.22 -4.26
N SER A 278 13.47 -2.32 -4.59
CA SER A 278 12.42 -2.72 -3.65
C SER A 278 12.62 -4.17 -3.20
N LEU A 279 12.91 -5.08 -4.14
CA LEU A 279 13.20 -6.48 -3.88
C LEU A 279 14.44 -6.66 -2.98
N LEU A 280 15.54 -5.96 -3.27
CA LEU A 280 16.78 -6.01 -2.49
C LEU A 280 16.59 -5.55 -1.04
N LEU A 281 15.63 -4.65 -0.80
CA LEU A 281 15.26 -4.18 0.53
C LEU A 281 14.09 -4.98 1.13
N SER A 282 13.88 -6.21 0.68
CA SER A 282 12.89 -7.16 1.22
C SER A 282 11.42 -6.72 1.08
N GLN A 283 11.12 -5.84 0.12
CA GLN A 283 9.76 -5.63 -0.36
C GLN A 283 9.53 -6.54 -1.58
N ASN A 284 9.26 -7.82 -1.29
CA ASN A 284 9.10 -8.86 -2.33
C ASN A 284 7.78 -8.76 -3.10
N VAL A 285 6.78 -8.09 -2.51
CA VAL A 285 5.48 -7.82 -3.14
C VAL A 285 5.38 -6.31 -3.43
N PRO A 286 5.22 -5.91 -4.70
CA PRO A 286 4.91 -4.53 -5.04
C PRO A 286 3.65 -4.04 -4.32
N ILE A 287 3.75 -2.88 -3.65
CA ILE A 287 2.60 -2.25 -2.99
C ILE A 287 1.98 -1.27 -3.98
N HIS A 288 1.07 -1.79 -4.80
CA HIS A 288 0.39 -1.03 -5.84
C HIS A 288 -1.04 -0.68 -5.40
N PHE A 289 -1.47 0.56 -5.62
CA PHE A 289 -2.82 1.02 -5.31
C PHE A 289 -3.66 1.07 -6.59
N SER A 290 -4.67 0.19 -6.68
CA SER A 290 -5.50 0.00 -7.88
C SER A 290 -6.25 1.25 -8.35
N SER A 291 -6.59 2.16 -7.44
CA SER A 291 -7.08 3.48 -7.81
C SER A 291 -5.90 4.39 -8.16
N SER A 292 -5.47 4.32 -9.42
CA SER A 292 -4.45 5.24 -9.92
C SER A 292 -4.90 6.69 -9.70
N ILE A 293 -4.01 7.51 -9.12
CA ILE A 293 -4.25 8.94 -8.90
C ILE A 293 -3.35 9.82 -9.79
N PHE A 294 -2.53 9.20 -10.63
CA PHE A 294 -1.68 9.86 -11.63
C PHE A 294 -1.86 9.21 -12.99
N TYR A 295 -2.13 10.02 -14.01
CA TYR A 295 -2.40 9.56 -15.36
C TYR A 295 -1.45 10.22 -16.36
N PRO A 296 -1.06 9.53 -17.46
CA PRO A 296 -0.25 10.14 -18.49
C PRO A 296 -0.99 11.32 -19.13
N LEU A 297 -0.25 12.38 -19.43
CA LEU A 297 -0.72 13.58 -20.11
C LEU A 297 -0.06 13.69 -21.50
N GLY A 298 -0.89 13.94 -22.50
CA GLY A 298 -0.45 14.07 -23.90
C GLY A 298 -0.23 12.71 -24.57
N SER A 299 -0.03 12.76 -25.89
CA SER A 299 0.47 11.62 -26.65
C SER A 299 2.00 11.63 -26.57
N HIS A 300 2.59 10.52 -26.15
CA HIS A 300 4.02 10.31 -26.29
C HIS A 300 4.38 10.27 -27.78
N SER A 301 5.66 10.47 -28.09
CA SER A 301 6.15 10.08 -29.41
C SER A 301 6.12 8.55 -29.54
N GLU A 302 5.96 8.02 -30.76
CA GLU A 302 6.00 6.56 -30.99
C GLU A 302 7.26 5.91 -30.39
N ALA A 303 8.38 6.64 -30.39
CA ALA A 303 9.63 6.21 -29.76
C ALA A 303 9.55 6.18 -28.22
N GLU A 304 8.96 7.20 -27.59
CA GLU A 304 8.76 7.21 -26.13
C GLU A 304 7.77 6.12 -25.69
N ASP A 305 6.68 5.91 -26.42
CA ASP A 305 5.72 4.83 -26.16
C ASP A 305 6.37 3.45 -26.26
N THR A 306 7.25 3.25 -27.24
CA THR A 306 8.01 2.00 -27.41
C THR A 306 8.99 1.77 -26.25
N CYS A 307 9.64 2.82 -25.76
CA CYS A 307 10.66 2.72 -24.72
C CYS A 307 10.08 2.71 -23.29
N PHE A 308 8.93 3.33 -23.09
CA PHE A 308 8.26 3.44 -21.80
C PHE A 308 6.78 3.04 -21.91
N PRO A 309 6.48 1.79 -22.29
CA PRO A 309 5.11 1.37 -22.43
C PRO A 309 4.41 1.45 -21.07
N VAL A 310 3.25 2.12 -21.05
CA VAL A 310 2.34 2.13 -19.90
C VAL A 310 1.96 0.69 -19.60
N ALA A 311 2.05 0.28 -18.33
CA ALA A 311 1.57 -1.04 -17.96
C ALA A 311 0.05 -1.06 -18.21
N GLN A 312 -0.42 -2.00 -19.01
CA GLN A 312 -1.84 -2.30 -19.04
C GLN A 312 -2.17 -2.95 -17.72
N ASP A 313 -3.14 -2.41 -16.98
CA ASP A 313 -3.71 -3.12 -15.85
C ASP A 313 -4.22 -4.45 -16.41
N THR A 314 -3.66 -5.55 -15.94
CA THR A 314 -4.12 -6.88 -16.33
C THR A 314 -5.58 -6.97 -15.90
N ASP A 315 -6.50 -7.01 -16.87
CA ASP A 315 -7.91 -7.23 -16.57
C ASP A 315 -8.04 -8.69 -16.12
N LEU A 316 -8.03 -8.88 -14.79
CA LEU A 316 -8.24 -10.18 -14.16
C LEU A 316 -9.72 -10.59 -14.18
N GLY A 317 -10.60 -9.78 -14.78
CA GLY A 317 -12.03 -10.03 -14.81
C GLY A 317 -12.71 -9.86 -13.45
N GLU A 318 -13.89 -10.46 -13.33
CA GLU A 318 -14.64 -10.48 -12.07
C GLU A 318 -13.96 -11.39 -11.03
N PRO A 319 -14.09 -11.07 -9.73
CA PRO A 319 -13.53 -11.93 -8.68
C PRO A 319 -14.19 -13.30 -8.66
N ASP A 320 -13.39 -14.35 -8.43
CA ASP A 320 -13.87 -15.73 -8.40
C ASP A 320 -14.56 -16.08 -7.09
N ASN A 321 -14.04 -15.56 -5.97
CA ASN A 321 -14.43 -15.89 -4.60
C ASN A 321 -14.71 -17.39 -4.39
N PRO A 322 -13.67 -18.26 -4.43
CA PRO A 322 -13.81 -19.70 -4.25
C PRO A 322 -14.60 -20.07 -3.00
N MET A 323 -15.30 -21.22 -3.04
CA MET A 323 -16.15 -21.67 -1.94
C MET A 323 -15.43 -21.65 -0.59
N ALA A 324 -16.06 -21.01 0.38
CA ALA A 324 -15.47 -20.73 1.68
C ALA A 324 -16.51 -20.52 2.77
N THR A 325 -16.13 -20.83 4.01
CA THR A 325 -16.92 -20.51 5.20
C THR A 325 -16.32 -19.32 5.94
N VAL A 326 -17.14 -18.31 6.26
CA VAL A 326 -16.70 -17.11 6.97
C VAL A 326 -17.03 -17.18 8.46
N PHE A 327 -16.02 -16.92 9.29
CA PHE A 327 -16.11 -16.83 10.75
C PHE A 327 -15.74 -15.42 11.20
N THR A 328 -16.30 -14.96 12.31
CA THR A 328 -15.87 -13.72 12.95
C THR A 328 -16.11 -13.79 14.46
N ASP A 329 -15.26 -13.12 15.23
CA ASP A 329 -15.46 -12.88 16.66
C ASP A 329 -16.03 -11.48 16.94
N MET A 330 -16.28 -10.69 15.89
CA MET A 330 -16.90 -9.37 15.97
C MET A 330 -18.41 -9.49 16.23
N LEU A 331 -18.95 -8.54 16.99
CA LEU A 331 -20.38 -8.46 17.27
C LEU A 331 -21.12 -7.91 16.04
N SER A 332 -21.91 -8.76 15.38
CA SER A 332 -22.76 -8.34 14.26
C SER A 332 -24.08 -7.72 14.74
N PHE A 333 -24.71 -6.91 13.87
CA PHE A 333 -26.04 -6.34 14.09
C PHE A 333 -27.02 -6.78 12.98
N TRP A 334 -28.33 -6.69 13.22
CA TRP A 334 -29.40 -7.06 12.27
C TRP A 334 -29.34 -8.50 11.72
N ASP A 335 -28.83 -9.46 12.51
CA ASP A 335 -28.71 -10.87 12.11
C ASP A 335 -27.91 -11.06 10.80
N THR A 336 -27.04 -10.10 10.43
CA THR A 336 -26.22 -10.21 9.23
C THR A 336 -25.24 -11.36 9.40
N LEU A 337 -25.28 -12.30 8.45
CA LEU A 337 -24.38 -13.44 8.45
C LEU A 337 -22.96 -12.99 8.08
N PRO A 338 -21.92 -13.52 8.75
CA PRO A 338 -20.53 -13.22 8.40
C PRO A 338 -20.22 -13.52 6.93
N GLN A 339 -20.92 -14.50 6.36
CA GLN A 339 -20.79 -14.91 4.97
C GLN A 339 -21.06 -13.76 3.97
N PHE A 340 -21.88 -12.76 4.32
CA PHE A 340 -22.14 -11.60 3.47
C PHE A 340 -20.92 -10.69 3.28
N ALA A 341 -19.86 -10.82 4.09
CA ALA A 341 -18.61 -10.14 3.82
C ALA A 341 -17.83 -10.72 2.63
N TYR A 342 -18.17 -11.94 2.18
CA TYR A 342 -17.43 -12.67 1.15
C TYR A 342 -18.28 -13.05 -0.05
N ILE A 343 -19.59 -13.24 0.10
CA ILE A 343 -20.46 -13.49 -1.06
C ILE A 343 -20.47 -12.25 -1.97
N LEU A 344 -20.35 -12.47 -3.27
CA LEU A 344 -20.39 -11.44 -4.31
C LEU A 344 -21.84 -11.00 -4.59
N ASN A 345 -22.49 -10.38 -3.61
CA ASN A 345 -23.82 -9.79 -3.74
C ASN A 345 -23.88 -8.40 -3.09
N ASP A 346 -25.07 -7.79 -3.07
CA ASP A 346 -25.31 -6.48 -2.47
C ASP A 346 -25.42 -6.51 -0.94
N ASP A 347 -25.44 -7.70 -0.33
CA ASP A 347 -25.46 -7.84 1.12
C ASP A 347 -24.11 -7.45 1.72
N SER A 348 -24.11 -7.21 3.02
CA SER A 348 -22.89 -6.79 3.73
C SER A 348 -22.95 -7.15 5.19
N LEU A 349 -21.78 -7.34 5.78
CA LEU A 349 -21.67 -7.59 7.21
C LEU A 349 -21.60 -6.26 7.96
N TRP A 350 -22.51 -6.09 8.93
CA TRP A 350 -22.49 -4.96 9.85
C TRP A 350 -21.93 -5.39 11.18
N VAL A 351 -20.94 -4.63 11.66
CA VAL A 351 -20.27 -4.90 12.94
C VAL A 351 -20.37 -3.70 13.86
N VAL A 352 -20.63 -3.97 15.13
CA VAL A 352 -20.69 -2.96 16.20
C VAL A 352 -19.34 -2.89 16.89
N ASN A 353 -18.77 -1.69 16.89
CA ASN A 353 -17.62 -1.27 17.69
C ASN A 353 -16.51 -2.34 17.80
N PRO A 354 -15.89 -2.74 16.68
CA PRO A 354 -14.84 -3.74 16.69
C PRO A 354 -13.68 -3.27 17.58
N ILE A 355 -13.18 -4.16 18.43
CA ILE A 355 -12.03 -3.87 19.29
C ILE A 355 -10.74 -4.40 18.67
N GLU A 356 -9.60 -3.82 19.07
CA GLU A 356 -8.28 -4.33 18.69
C GLU A 356 -8.18 -5.84 18.94
N GLY A 357 -7.66 -6.55 17.93
CA GLY A 357 -7.53 -7.99 17.91
C GLY A 357 -8.69 -8.69 17.21
N ASN A 358 -9.90 -8.12 17.18
CA ASN A 358 -11.03 -8.77 16.51
C ASN A 358 -10.71 -9.10 15.05
N TYR A 359 -11.37 -10.12 14.52
CA TYR A 359 -11.10 -10.62 13.19
C TYR A 359 -12.32 -11.16 12.46
N LEU A 360 -12.20 -11.16 11.14
CA LEU A 360 -13.00 -11.96 10.23
C LEU A 360 -12.06 -12.93 9.51
N LEU A 361 -12.43 -14.20 9.46
CA LEU A 361 -11.66 -15.29 8.88
C LEU A 361 -12.50 -15.98 7.82
N VAL A 362 -12.08 -15.87 6.57
CA VAL A 362 -12.55 -16.69 5.46
C VAL A 362 -11.70 -17.96 5.44
N VAL A 363 -12.32 -19.13 5.52
CA VAL A 363 -11.65 -20.43 5.37
C VAL A 363 -12.12 -21.04 4.07
N LEU A 364 -11.21 -21.20 3.11
CA LEU A 364 -11.53 -21.80 1.82
C LEU A 364 -11.78 -23.29 2.00
N ASP A 365 -12.77 -23.83 1.28
CA ASP A 365 -13.13 -25.25 1.34
C ASP A 365 -12.02 -26.13 0.74
N LYS A 366 -11.32 -25.60 -0.26
CA LYS A 366 -10.08 -26.12 -0.82
C LYS A 366 -9.02 -25.03 -0.79
N PRO A 367 -7.74 -25.33 -0.51
CA PRO A 367 -6.67 -24.37 -0.70
C PRO A 367 -6.64 -23.86 -2.15
N GLN A 368 -6.28 -22.59 -2.35
CA GLN A 368 -6.28 -21.94 -3.66
C GLN A 368 -5.01 -21.11 -3.88
N LYS A 369 -4.56 -21.04 -5.12
CA LYS A 369 -3.53 -20.09 -5.55
C LYS A 369 -4.17 -18.73 -5.84
N VAL A 370 -4.30 -17.91 -4.80
CA VAL A 370 -4.89 -16.56 -4.89
C VAL A 370 -3.89 -15.61 -5.52
N ILE A 371 -4.31 -14.88 -6.56
CA ILE A 371 -3.47 -13.92 -7.29
C ILE A 371 -3.77 -12.46 -6.92
N ARG A 372 -4.94 -12.18 -6.35
CA ARG A 372 -5.33 -10.83 -5.89
C ARG A 372 -6.35 -10.91 -4.76
N VAL A 373 -6.22 -10.01 -3.80
CA VAL A 373 -7.22 -9.82 -2.75
C VAL A 373 -7.58 -8.34 -2.65
N ALA A 374 -8.88 -8.05 -2.66
CA ALA A 374 -9.39 -6.71 -2.42
C ALA A 374 -10.43 -6.71 -1.29
N VAL A 375 -10.39 -5.69 -0.44
CA VAL A 375 -11.31 -5.51 0.68
C VAL A 375 -11.90 -4.12 0.64
N LEU A 376 -13.22 -4.06 0.73
CA LEU A 376 -13.99 -2.82 0.71
C LEU A 376 -14.82 -2.71 1.99
N THR A 377 -14.67 -1.59 2.70
CA THR A 377 -15.45 -1.28 3.91
C THR A 377 -16.09 0.10 3.84
N GLY A 378 -17.12 0.31 4.64
CA GLY A 378 -17.87 1.56 4.75
C GLY A 378 -18.84 1.79 3.60
N PHE A 379 -19.18 3.05 3.35
CA PHE A 379 -19.94 3.48 2.18
C PHE A 379 -19.04 4.27 1.24
N SER A 380 -18.78 3.73 0.05
CA SER A 380 -17.93 4.34 -0.98
C SER A 380 -18.35 5.78 -1.31
N GLN A 381 -19.66 6.03 -1.40
CA GLN A 381 -20.21 7.35 -1.77
C GLN A 381 -20.17 8.39 -0.63
N LYS A 382 -20.32 7.97 0.63
CA LYS A 382 -20.43 8.89 1.79
C LYS A 382 -19.21 8.90 2.71
N ARG A 383 -18.21 8.03 2.49
CA ARG A 383 -16.99 7.89 3.32
C ARG A 383 -17.31 7.76 4.82
N MET A 384 -18.30 6.95 5.14
CA MET A 384 -18.73 6.68 6.52
C MET A 384 -18.63 5.18 6.82
N ASN A 385 -18.49 4.85 8.10
CA ASN A 385 -18.50 3.47 8.63
C ASN A 385 -17.42 2.56 8.03
N TYR A 386 -16.31 3.13 7.58
CA TYR A 386 -15.16 2.36 7.09
C TYR A 386 -14.32 1.88 8.28
N LEU A 387 -13.68 0.72 8.10
CA LEU A 387 -12.76 0.17 9.08
C LEU A 387 -11.44 0.94 8.98
N LYS A 388 -11.18 1.83 9.95
CA LYS A 388 -10.04 2.77 9.91
C LYS A 388 -8.68 2.08 9.87
N GLN A 389 -8.49 1.06 10.70
CA GLN A 389 -7.21 0.35 10.81
C GLN A 389 -7.45 -1.15 11.00
N ALA A 390 -7.07 -1.88 9.97
CA ALA A 390 -7.05 -3.33 9.96
C ALA A 390 -6.01 -3.80 8.96
N GLN A 391 -5.67 -5.08 9.00
CA GLN A 391 -4.69 -5.70 8.12
C GLN A 391 -5.28 -6.97 7.49
N ILE A 392 -4.83 -7.26 6.28
CA ILE A 392 -5.14 -8.51 5.58
C ILE A 392 -3.97 -9.46 5.70
N LEU A 393 -4.28 -10.69 6.12
CA LEU A 393 -3.34 -11.77 6.29
C LEU A 393 -3.80 -12.97 5.45
N LEU A 394 -2.88 -13.63 4.75
CA LEU A 394 -3.12 -14.88 4.03
C LEU A 394 -2.54 -16.02 4.84
N GLY A 395 -3.36 -17.05 5.09
CA GLY A 395 -3.05 -18.13 6.00
C GLY A 395 -2.88 -19.47 5.29
N TYR A 396 -1.98 -20.29 5.84
CA TYR A 396 -1.69 -21.64 5.37
C TYR A 396 -2.02 -22.67 6.47
N SER A 397 -2.40 -23.87 6.05
CA SER A 397 -2.66 -25.03 6.91
C SER A 397 -3.77 -24.77 7.94
N VAL A 398 -5.00 -25.11 7.58
CA VAL A 398 -6.18 -24.96 8.44
C VAL A 398 -6.06 -25.82 9.70
N MET A 399 -6.48 -25.27 10.83
CA MET A 399 -6.66 -25.97 12.09
C MET A 399 -8.10 -25.78 12.57
N ASP A 400 -8.69 -26.83 13.15
CA ASP A 400 -10.11 -26.82 13.52
C ASP A 400 -10.41 -26.24 14.90
N TYR A 401 -9.45 -26.31 15.84
CA TYR A 401 -9.67 -25.88 17.22
C TYR A 401 -8.50 -25.04 17.77
N PRO A 402 -8.69 -23.70 17.91
CA PRO A 402 -9.75 -22.88 17.32
C PRO A 402 -9.62 -22.82 15.79
N LYS A 403 -10.73 -22.57 15.09
CA LYS A 403 -10.72 -22.43 13.62
C LYS A 403 -9.79 -21.28 13.21
N ARG A 404 -8.67 -21.60 12.55
CA ARG A 404 -7.63 -20.66 12.09
C ARG A 404 -6.69 -21.33 11.10
N CYS A 405 -5.72 -20.58 10.59
CA CYS A 405 -4.55 -21.12 9.91
C CYS A 405 -3.32 -21.13 10.85
N ALA A 406 -2.38 -22.03 10.59
CA ALA A 406 -1.18 -22.21 11.41
C ALA A 406 -0.15 -21.13 11.20
N GLN A 407 -0.02 -20.67 9.96
CA GLN A 407 0.93 -19.64 9.53
C GLN A 407 0.16 -18.57 8.78
N TYR A 408 0.63 -17.33 8.88
CA TYR A 408 0.05 -16.18 8.19
C TYR A 408 1.15 -15.32 7.59
N THR A 409 0.91 -14.82 6.38
CA THR A 409 1.72 -13.80 5.72
C THR A 409 0.90 -12.51 5.63
N LEU A 410 1.53 -11.37 5.96
CA LEU A 410 0.89 -10.06 5.85
C LEU A 410 0.85 -9.59 4.40
N VAL A 411 -0.35 -9.20 3.95
CA VAL A 411 -0.56 -8.54 2.65
C VAL A 411 -0.40 -7.04 2.78
N GLY A 412 -1.05 -6.45 3.79
CA GLY A 412 -0.97 -5.02 4.04
C GLY A 412 -2.12 -4.49 4.92
N PRO A 413 -2.06 -3.20 5.29
CA PRO A 413 -3.09 -2.51 6.02
C PRO A 413 -4.18 -1.97 5.09
N LEU A 414 -5.38 -1.81 5.63
CA LEU A 414 -6.45 -1.07 4.96
C LEU A 414 -6.09 0.42 4.95
N VAL A 415 -6.07 1.01 3.77
CA VAL A 415 -5.94 2.46 3.57
C VAL A 415 -7.34 3.03 3.39
N ARG A 416 -7.79 3.81 4.38
CA ARG A 416 -9.13 4.42 4.40
C ARG A 416 -10.25 3.39 4.23
N GLY A 417 -10.06 2.21 4.83
CA GLY A 417 -11.01 1.11 4.79
C GLY A 417 -11.00 0.28 3.51
N GLN A 418 -9.97 0.43 2.67
CA GLN A 418 -9.81 -0.34 1.45
C GLN A 418 -8.43 -0.97 1.37
N LEU A 419 -8.36 -2.15 0.79
CA LEU A 419 -7.12 -2.78 0.37
C LEU A 419 -7.37 -3.41 -1.00
N ASP A 420 -6.39 -3.35 -1.88
CA ASP A 420 -6.41 -4.04 -3.15
C ASP A 420 -4.97 -4.36 -3.51
N GLN A 421 -4.58 -5.63 -3.42
CA GLN A 421 -3.21 -6.07 -3.58
C GLN A 421 -3.12 -7.35 -4.39
N MET A 422 -2.14 -7.38 -5.28
CA MET A 422 -1.69 -8.59 -5.95
C MET A 422 -0.95 -9.49 -4.95
N VAL A 423 -1.05 -10.79 -5.18
CA VAL A 423 -0.39 -11.81 -4.37
C VAL A 423 0.65 -12.49 -5.26
N PHE A 424 1.90 -12.53 -4.79
CA PHE A 424 3.00 -13.13 -5.51
C PHE A 424 3.55 -14.33 -4.74
N TYR A 425 4.00 -15.31 -5.51
CA TYR A 425 4.61 -16.53 -5.02
C TYR A 425 6.07 -16.59 -5.51
N GLU A 426 6.94 -17.21 -4.73
CA GLU A 426 8.28 -17.58 -5.21
C GLU A 426 8.13 -18.59 -6.37
N GLU A 427 9.02 -18.52 -7.36
CA GLU A 427 9.09 -19.52 -8.44
C GLU A 427 9.17 -20.92 -7.81
N ASP A 428 8.33 -21.85 -8.28
CA ASP A 428 8.14 -23.22 -7.77
C ASP A 428 7.45 -23.38 -6.40
N SER A 429 6.87 -22.31 -5.84
CA SER A 429 6.09 -22.43 -4.60
C SER A 429 4.78 -23.19 -4.80
N VAL A 430 4.63 -24.35 -4.15
CA VAL A 430 3.37 -25.12 -4.07
C VAL A 430 2.46 -24.60 -2.93
N LYS A 431 2.72 -23.41 -2.39
CA LYS A 431 2.01 -22.92 -1.21
C LYS A 431 0.66 -22.33 -1.59
N GLU A 432 -0.39 -23.09 -1.36
CA GLU A 432 -1.77 -22.64 -1.55
C GLU A 432 -2.35 -22.02 -0.27
N ILE A 433 -3.12 -20.95 -0.45
CA ILE A 433 -3.74 -20.24 0.65
C ILE A 433 -4.98 -21.00 1.10
N SER A 434 -5.12 -21.19 2.41
CA SER A 434 -6.29 -21.86 3.01
C SER A 434 -7.19 -20.90 3.78
N CYS A 435 -6.66 -19.78 4.27
CA CYS A 435 -7.44 -18.78 4.99
C CYS A 435 -7.13 -17.35 4.55
N ILE A 436 -8.12 -16.46 4.61
CA ILE A 436 -7.94 -15.02 4.47
C ILE A 436 -8.47 -14.38 5.75
N LYS A 437 -7.63 -13.61 6.44
CA LYS A 437 -7.97 -13.01 7.74
C LYS A 437 -7.88 -11.48 7.66
N LEU A 438 -9.01 -10.82 7.92
CA LEU A 438 -9.09 -9.40 8.22
C LEU A 438 -8.95 -9.21 9.72
N LEU A 439 -7.85 -8.61 10.16
CA LEU A 439 -7.51 -8.38 11.56
C LEU A 439 -7.64 -6.90 11.91
N VAL A 440 -8.46 -6.57 12.91
CA VAL A 440 -8.62 -5.22 13.46
C VAL A 440 -7.40 -4.88 14.31
N THR A 441 -6.69 -3.83 13.95
CA THR A 441 -5.45 -3.43 14.65
C THR A 441 -5.67 -2.28 15.63
N VAL A 442 -6.77 -1.54 15.51
CA VAL A 442 -7.15 -0.48 16.45
C VAL A 442 -8.65 -0.52 16.67
N SER A 443 -9.06 -0.40 17.93
CA SER A 443 -10.47 -0.34 18.32
C SER A 443 -11.21 0.81 17.64
N HIS A 444 -12.48 0.57 17.33
CA HIS A 444 -13.34 1.52 16.66
C HIS A 444 -14.61 1.75 17.46
N ASP A 445 -14.93 3.01 17.77
CA ASP A 445 -16.08 3.35 18.63
C ASP A 445 -17.38 3.56 17.85
N SER A 446 -17.38 3.30 16.54
CA SER A 446 -18.56 3.40 15.70
C SER A 446 -18.81 2.13 14.89
N PRO A 447 -20.07 1.88 14.47
CA PRO A 447 -20.39 0.77 13.58
C PRO A 447 -19.58 0.82 12.30
N ILE A 448 -19.19 -0.36 11.82
CA ILE A 448 -18.52 -0.53 10.54
C ILE A 448 -19.37 -1.40 9.61
N LYS A 449 -19.24 -1.15 8.32
CA LYS A 449 -19.80 -1.97 7.26
C LYS A 449 -18.66 -2.67 6.53
N ILE A 450 -18.59 -4.00 6.56
CA ILE A 450 -17.68 -4.76 5.69
C ILE A 450 -18.51 -5.09 4.46
N GLN A 451 -18.19 -4.43 3.34
CA GLN A 451 -18.96 -4.60 2.11
C GLN A 451 -18.60 -5.95 1.50
N GLN A 452 -17.35 -6.10 1.07
CA GLN A 452 -16.91 -7.26 0.32
C GLN A 452 -15.42 -7.51 0.53
N ILE A 453 -15.07 -8.79 0.60
CA ILE A 453 -13.72 -9.33 0.46
C ILE A 453 -13.74 -10.11 -0.85
N LYS A 454 -13.01 -9.61 -1.83
CA LYS A 454 -12.91 -10.14 -3.20
C LYS A 454 -11.59 -10.86 -3.37
N VAL A 455 -11.63 -11.99 -4.05
CA VAL A 455 -10.51 -12.91 -4.24
C VAL A 455 -10.51 -13.37 -5.68
N TRP A 456 -9.38 -13.22 -6.34
CA TRP A 456 -9.10 -13.82 -7.64
C TRP A 456 -8.15 -14.98 -7.42
N ALA A 457 -8.48 -16.14 -7.96
CA ALA A 457 -7.67 -17.36 -7.89
C ALA A 457 -7.22 -17.77 -9.30
N GLU A 458 -6.05 -18.39 -9.40
CA GLU A 458 -5.61 -19.00 -10.65
C GLU A 458 -6.53 -20.18 -10.98
N VAL A 459 -7.06 -20.20 -12.21
CA VAL A 459 -7.89 -21.30 -12.69
C VAL A 459 -6.98 -22.49 -12.97
N GLU A 460 -7.16 -23.60 -12.25
CA GLU A 460 -6.56 -24.87 -12.65
C GLU A 460 -7.17 -25.27 -14.01
N GLU A 461 -6.40 -25.21 -15.09
CA GLU A 461 -6.78 -25.87 -16.33
C GLU A 461 -6.82 -27.38 -16.03
N GLU A 462 -8.02 -27.96 -15.96
CA GLU A 462 -8.17 -29.41 -15.89
C GLU A 462 -7.52 -30.02 -17.15
N GLU A 463 -6.35 -30.65 -16.97
CA GLU A 463 -5.74 -31.49 -18.01
C GLU A 463 -6.73 -32.62 -18.35
N ASN A 464 -7.39 -32.49 -19.50
CA ASN A 464 -8.30 -33.50 -20.08
C ASN A 464 -7.58 -34.77 -20.53
#